data_AF-A0A3N5T6X1-F1
#
_entry.id   AF-A0A3N5T6X1-F1
#
_cell.length_a   1.000
_cell.length_b   1.000
_cell.length_c   1.000
_cell.angle_alpha   90.00
_cell.angle_beta   90.00
_cell.angle_gamma   90.00
#
_symmetry.space_group_name_H-M   'P 1'
#
loop_
_entity.id
_entity.type
_entity.pdbx_description
1 polymer ?
#
loop_
_entity_poly.entity_id
_entity_poly.type
_entity_poly.pdbx_seq_one_letter_code
_entity_poly.pdbx_strand_id
1 'polypeptide(L)' 'MRRSGYQKTILTNGIKVITEEIPYLKSVSIGVWAITGSRDEEPHENGISHFIEHLLFKGTERRTAFDIAKE' A
#
# COMPACT_ATOMS: atom_id res chain seq x y z
N MET A 1 -31.73 3.90 -3.77
CA MET A 1 -30.42 4.55 -3.60
C MET A 1 -29.61 3.72 -2.59
N ARG A 2 -28.88 2.72 -3.07
CA ARG A 2 -28.17 1.77 -2.21
C ARG A 2 -26.91 2.47 -1.71
N ARG A 3 -26.75 2.67 -0.40
CA ARG A 3 -25.50 3.18 0.17
C ARG A 3 -24.39 2.21 -0.24
N SER A 4 -23.48 2.63 -1.13
CA SER A 4 -22.19 1.95 -1.24
C SER A 4 -21.47 2.25 0.07
N GLY A 5 -21.49 1.28 0.98
CA GLY A 5 -20.85 1.39 2.28
C GLY A 5 -19.54 0.63 2.23
N TYR A 6 -18.43 1.32 2.42
CA TYR A 6 -17.18 0.64 2.75
C TYR A 6 -17.32 0.02 4.16
N GLN A 7 -16.64 -1.09 4.40
CA GLN A 7 -16.44 -1.65 5.73
C GLN A 7 -15.08 -1.20 6.26
N LYS A 8 -15.03 -0.92 7.56
CA LYS A 8 -13.81 -0.53 8.27
C LYS A 8 -13.56 -1.49 9.42
N THR A 9 -12.40 -2.12 9.40
CA THR A 9 -11.90 -2.98 10.48
C THR A 9 -10.62 -2.39 11.04
N ILE A 10 -10.48 -2.33 12.36
CA ILE A 10 -9.24 -1.96 13.04
C ILE A 10 -8.67 -3.24 13.65
N LEU A 11 -7.48 -3.62 13.20
CA LEU A 11 -6.77 -4.79 13.73
C LEU A 11 -6.22 -4.49 15.12
N THR A 12 -5.89 -5.53 15.89
CA THR A 12 -5.35 -5.40 17.26
C THR A 12 -4.03 -4.62 17.31
N ASN A 13 -3.27 -4.60 16.22
CA ASN A 13 -2.04 -3.81 16.07
C ASN A 13 -2.27 -2.37 15.58
N GLY A 14 -3.53 -1.92 15.46
CA GLY A 14 -3.91 -0.57 15.05
C GLY A 14 -4.01 -0.34 13.53
N ILE A 15 -3.67 -1.32 12.68
CA ILE A 15 -3.83 -1.20 11.23
C ILE A 15 -5.32 -1.07 10.88
N LYS A 16 -5.63 -0.08 10.04
CA LYS A 16 -6.98 0.14 9.48
C LYS A 16 -7.09 -0.60 8.16
N VAL A 17 -8.04 -1.55 8.07
CA VAL A 17 -8.41 -2.24 6.85
C VAL A 17 -9.74 -1.68 6.36
N ILE A 18 -9.74 -1.10 5.16
CA ILE A 18 -10.93 -0.56 4.51
C ILE A 18 -11.25 -1.44 3.31
N THR A 19 -12.47 -1.97 3.23
CA THR A 19 -12.91 -2.83 2.12
C THR A 19 -14.22 -2.34 1.54
N GLU A 20 -14.40 -2.51 0.24
CA GLU A 20 -15.66 -2.27 -0.44
C GLU A 20 -15.92 -3.44 -1.38
N GLU A 21 -17.04 -4.13 -1.17
CA GLU A 21 -17.46 -5.22 -2.05
C GLU A 21 -18.25 -4.64 -3.22
N ILE A 22 -17.83 -4.96 -4.44
CA ILE A 22 -18.51 -4.58 -5.68
C ILE A 22 -18.97 -5.87 -6.38
N PRO A 23 -20.21 -6.34 -6.14
CA PRO A 23 -20.63 -7.73 -6.45
C PRO A 23 -20.53 -8.14 -7.92
N TYR A 24 -20.50 -7.17 -8.84
CA TYR A 24 -20.46 -7.41 -10.28
C TYR A 24 -19.04 -7.37 -10.87
N LEU A 25 -18.01 -7.08 -10.07
CA LEU A 25 -16.61 -7.14 -10.50
C LEU A 25 -16.01 -8.51 -10.16
N LYS A 26 -15.24 -9.06 -11.10
CA LYS A 26 -14.47 -10.31 -10.94
C LYS A 26 -12.97 -10.07 -10.73
N SER A 27 -12.60 -8.84 -10.40
CA SER A 27 -11.24 -8.41 -10.10
C SER A 27 -11.23 -7.67 -8.78
N VAL A 28 -10.04 -7.57 -8.18
CA VAL A 28 -9.81 -6.82 -6.94
C VAL A 28 -8.65 -5.85 -7.14
N SER A 29 -8.70 -4.73 -6.43
CA SER A 29 -7.56 -3.82 -6.27
C SER A 29 -7.23 -3.75 -4.79
N ILE A 30 -5.95 -3.88 -4.46
CA ILE A 30 -5.44 -3.84 -3.09
C ILE A 30 -4.34 -2.80 -3.06
N GLY A 31 -4.38 -1.93 -2.05
CA GLY A 31 -3.35 -0.92 -1.80
C GLY A 31 -2.97 -0.90 -0.33
N VAL A 32 -1.75 -0.45 -0.06
CA VAL A 32 -1.24 -0.18 1.28
C VAL A 32 -0.90 1.30 1.35
N TRP A 33 -1.41 2.00 2.36
CA TRP A 33 -1.14 3.41 2.60
C TRP A 33 -0.32 3.56 3.87
N ALA A 34 0.92 4.03 3.73
CA ALA A 34 1.71 4.54 4.84
C ALA A 34 1.40 6.03 5.00
N ILE A 35 1.07 6.47 6.22
CA ILE A 35 0.82 7.89 6.52
C ILE A 35 2.17 8.57 6.77
N THR A 36 2.94 8.70 5.70
CA THR A 36 4.27 9.34 5.65
C THR A 36 4.53 9.84 4.23
N GLY A 37 5.58 10.63 4.03
CA GLY A 37 6.10 11.03 2.74
C GLY A 37 7.09 12.18 2.89
N SER A 38 7.44 12.85 1.78
CA SER A 38 8.45 13.92 1.81
C SER A 38 8.10 15.15 2.66
N ARG A 39 6.86 15.25 3.16
CA ARG A 39 6.50 16.25 4.17
C ARG A 39 7.10 15.95 5.54
N ASP A 40 7.29 14.67 5.84
CA ASP A 40 7.72 14.15 7.14
C ASP A 40 9.25 13.94 7.20
N GLU A 41 9.97 14.33 6.15
CA GLU A 41 11.43 14.24 6.04
C GLU A 41 12.11 15.44 6.70
N GLU A 42 13.24 15.20 7.38
CA GLU A 42 14.13 16.28 7.80
C GLU A 42 14.90 16.86 6.59
N PRO A 43 15.40 18.11 6.66
CA PRO A 43 16.08 18.75 5.52
C PRO A 43 17.26 17.96 4.95
N HIS A 44 17.95 17.17 5.78
CA HIS A 44 19.08 16.32 5.37
C HIS A 44 18.65 14.94 4.83
N GLU A 45 17.37 14.59 4.96
CA GLU A 45 16.74 13.34 4.52
C GLU A 45 15.90 13.54 3.25
N ASN A 46 15.83 14.76 2.72
CA ASN A 46 15.01 15.10 1.56
C ASN A 46 15.21 14.12 0.39
N GLY A 47 14.11 13.50 -0.03
CA GLY A 47 14.05 12.51 -1.10
C GLY A 47 14.07 11.05 -0.63
N ILE A 48 14.25 10.76 0.67
CA ILE A 48 14.31 9.38 1.19
C ILE A 48 13.01 8.61 0.95
N SER A 49 11.83 9.21 1.11
CA SER A 49 10.53 8.54 0.90
C SER A 49 10.39 8.07 -0.54
N HIS A 50 10.69 8.95 -1.50
CA HIS A 50 10.68 8.61 -2.93
C HIS A 50 11.78 7.59 -3.25
N PHE A 51 12.96 7.72 -2.66
CA PHE A 51 14.03 6.75 -2.84
C PHE A 51 13.62 5.34 -2.36
N ILE A 52 13.03 5.25 -1.16
CA ILE A 52 12.50 3.99 -0.61
C ILE A 52 11.42 3.41 -1.52
N GLU A 53 10.50 4.24 -2.04
CA GLU A 53 9.46 3.80 -3.00
C GLU A 53 10.07 3.07 -4.20
N HIS A 54 11.14 3.59 -4.80
CA HIS A 54 11.84 2.92 -5.91
C HIS A 54 12.46 1.58 -5.49
N LEU A 55 12.96 1.51 -4.26
CA LEU A 55 13.61 0.30 -3.73
C LEU A 55 12.64 -0.82 -3.39
N LEU A 56 11.37 -0.51 -3.06
CA LEU A 56 10.36 -1.53 -2.75
C LEU A 56 10.18 -2.57 -3.86
N PHE A 57 10.52 -2.23 -5.10
CA PHE A 57 10.41 -3.11 -6.27
C PHE A 57 11.74 -3.75 -6.70
N LYS A 58 12.85 -3.49 -6.00
CA LYS A 58 14.19 -4.00 -6.37
C LYS A 58 14.55 -5.33 -5.72
N GLY A 59 13.63 -5.91 -4.96
CA GLY A 59 13.77 -7.22 -4.35
C GLY A 59 13.44 -7.22 -2.86
N THR A 60 13.26 -8.41 -2.34
CA THR A 60 13.04 -8.70 -0.92
C THR A 60 14.01 -9.83 -0.51
N GLU A 61 14.10 -10.14 0.77
CA GLU A 61 14.87 -11.29 1.25
C GLU A 61 14.48 -12.63 0.59
N ARG A 62 13.24 -12.73 0.07
CA ARG A 62 12.68 -13.97 -0.47
C ARG A 62 12.51 -13.98 -1.99
N ARG A 63 12.56 -12.82 -2.65
CA ARG A 63 12.26 -12.68 -4.09
C ARG A 63 13.13 -11.61 -4.72
N THR A 64 13.71 -11.89 -5.88
CA THR A 64 14.46 -10.88 -6.65
C THR A 64 13.52 -9.90 -7.35
N ALA A 65 14.05 -8.79 -7.85
CA ALA A 65 13.28 -7.86 -8.69
C ALA A 65 12.66 -8.54 -9.93
N PHE A 66 13.38 -9.51 -10.51
CA PHE A 66 12.90 -10.24 -11.68
C PHE A 66 11.73 -11.16 -11.33
N ASP A 67 11.81 -11.87 -10.20
CA ASP A 67 10.72 -12.74 -9.74
C ASP A 67 9.44 -11.93 -9.52
N ILE A 68 9.56 -10.76 -8.88
CA ILE A 68 8.43 -9.85 -8.62
C ILE A 68 7.77 -9.36 -9.92
N ALA A 69 8.56 -9.07 -10.97
CA ALA A 69 8.04 -8.54 -12.22
C ALA A 69 7.43 -9.60 -13.16
N LYS A 70 7.79 -10.87 -12.96
CA LYS A 70 7.38 -11.98 -13.83
C LYS A 70 6.06 -12.62 -13.40
N GLU A 71 5.78 -12.65 -12.10
CA GLU A 71 4.53 -13.20 -11.52
C GLU A 71 3.29 -12.37 -11.89
#